data_AF-D5WQS5-F1
#
_entry.id   AF-D5WQS5-F1
#
_cell.length_a   1.000
_cell.length_b   1.000
_cell.length_c   1.000
_cell.angle_alpha   90.00
_cell.angle_beta   90.00
_cell.angle_gamma   90.00
#
_symmetry.space_group_name_H-M   'P 1'
#
loop_
_entity.id
_entity.type
_entity.pdbx_description
1 polymer ?
#
loop_
_entity_poly.entity_id
_entity_poly.type
_entity_poly.pdbx_seq_one_letter_code
_entity_poly.pdbx_strand_id
1 'polypeptide(L)'
;MSEAAKSVETPAVPMLEDLPYDEALRCVQCGYCLPACPTYRTMGKETHSPRGRINLVRMLAEGRTDWKVVEEPIDLCLGCRACEEACPVGVPYGQILEETRHYLRERKMKENPGKGDRALAWLLQNVWPEPDRLQAAGDFVWMYQRMGPVGRWGASWPIWPEGMRAFAPVLPKVDGPRTRRRAPKVYRPVDKDAKLVGTAMLFRGCIMDVLFQHLNRLTGEVAAKFGWKVVVPDEQRCCGALHAHAGDLDGAKELAKRNIAAFEASGAEVILHNAGGCGAMLTEYPRLLADDPEWADRAATFAAKVKDISELAVQAPDSAFLREVPLRVTYQPSCHLRNVERVKNEPVEVLRRIPGVEYVEMEEMDRCCGSAGIYNAVHYEESMAVLDDKMEKAIRTGTDWVVTSNPGCLLQMRLGVRRSGSAAEGGPKEAIHLVELLAWACGVEEAGGAGGRVYSTMTGSGVKGVEAHDKCRVLIGRLRELGRVVIAFSGGVDSTFLLKAALEALGPDRVLAVTADSETYPERERWEAVELARELGSPHLLIQARELEIPGYAENPADRCYFCKQELFSHLIPLAKQKGYDHVIFGAIADDLGDHRPGLRP
;
A
#
# COMPACT_ATOMS: atom_id res chain seq x y z
N MET A 1 5.96 -41.01 55.72
CA MET A 1 5.65 -41.45 54.34
C MET A 1 5.60 -40.19 53.49
N SER A 2 6.75 -39.78 52.93
CA SER A 2 6.81 -38.65 52.00
C SER A 2 6.79 -39.21 50.58
N GLU A 3 5.70 -39.00 49.86
CA GLU A 3 5.65 -39.22 48.42
C GLU A 3 6.52 -38.16 47.74
N ALA A 4 7.61 -38.62 47.14
CA ALA A 4 8.46 -37.82 46.28
C ALA A 4 7.66 -37.44 45.02
N ALA A 5 7.48 -36.14 44.81
CA ALA A 5 6.99 -35.59 43.56
C ALA A 5 7.95 -36.02 42.43
N LYS A 6 7.50 -36.95 41.58
CA LYS A 6 8.19 -37.30 40.34
C LYS A 6 8.17 -36.06 39.45
N SER A 7 9.35 -35.53 39.15
CA SER A 7 9.56 -34.56 38.08
C SER A 7 9.03 -35.16 36.79
N VAL A 8 8.01 -34.54 36.22
CA VAL A 8 7.57 -34.84 34.86
C VAL A 8 8.65 -34.30 33.93
N GLU A 9 9.50 -35.18 33.39
CA GLU A 9 10.37 -34.83 32.28
C GLU A 9 9.48 -34.56 31.05
N THR A 10 9.36 -33.29 30.68
CA THR A 10 8.81 -32.89 29.39
C THR A 10 9.73 -33.43 28.30
N PRO A 11 9.23 -34.19 27.30
CA PRO A 11 10.08 -34.63 26.21
C PRO A 11 10.64 -33.41 25.48
N ALA A 12 11.96 -33.32 25.37
CA ALA A 12 12.63 -32.32 24.56
C ALA A 12 12.21 -32.54 23.10
N VAL A 13 11.32 -31.69 22.60
CA VAL A 13 10.95 -31.71 21.18
C VAL A 13 12.19 -31.26 20.41
N PRO A 14 12.72 -32.04 19.46
CA PRO A 14 13.87 -31.61 18.68
C PRO A 14 13.51 -30.31 17.95
N MET A 15 14.16 -29.23 18.37
CA MET A 15 13.95 -27.91 17.82
C MET A 15 14.49 -27.86 16.39
N LEU A 16 13.73 -27.24 15.48
CA LEU A 16 14.23 -26.99 14.13
C LEU A 16 15.28 -25.87 14.19
N GLU A 17 16.53 -26.20 13.88
CA GLU A 17 17.72 -25.34 14.10
C GLU A 17 17.78 -24.07 13.22
N ASP A 18 16.86 -23.90 12.27
CA ASP A 18 16.88 -22.82 11.25
C ASP A 18 15.73 -21.81 11.39
N LEU A 19 15.10 -21.71 12.56
CA LEU A 19 13.99 -20.77 12.82
C LEU A 19 14.34 -19.77 13.94
N PRO A 20 13.82 -18.52 13.87
CA PRO A 20 14.08 -17.45 14.85
C PRO A 20 13.31 -17.67 16.17
N TYR A 21 13.61 -18.78 16.87
CA TYR A 21 12.87 -19.20 18.06
C TYR A 21 13.09 -18.27 19.25
N ASP A 22 14.34 -17.90 19.52
CA ASP A 22 14.69 -17.04 20.65
C ASP A 22 14.11 -15.63 20.50
N GLU A 23 14.10 -15.10 19.27
CA GLU A 23 13.42 -13.85 18.92
C GLU A 23 11.91 -13.96 19.11
N ALA A 24 11.31 -15.06 18.67
CA ALA A 24 9.88 -15.31 18.80
C ALA A 24 9.43 -15.43 20.27
N LEU A 25 10.27 -16.00 21.15
CA LEU A 25 10.01 -16.10 22.59
C LEU A 25 9.91 -14.75 23.30
N ARG A 26 10.48 -13.67 22.75
CA ARG A 26 10.37 -12.32 23.32
C ARG A 26 8.93 -11.79 23.30
N CYS A 27 8.07 -12.35 22.46
CA CYS A 27 6.69 -11.89 22.35
C CYS A 27 5.83 -12.34 23.54
N VAL A 28 5.37 -11.36 24.34
CA VAL A 28 4.47 -11.58 25.49
C VAL A 28 2.97 -11.61 25.11
N GLN A 29 2.64 -11.64 23.82
CA GLN A 29 1.27 -11.78 23.28
C GLN A 29 0.25 -10.70 23.73
N CYS A 30 0.71 -9.54 24.20
CA CYS A 30 -0.10 -8.45 24.74
C CYS A 30 -1.07 -7.77 23.75
N GLY A 31 -0.80 -7.82 22.43
CA GLY A 31 -1.71 -7.28 21.40
C GLY A 31 -1.53 -5.81 21.00
N TYR A 32 -0.54 -5.09 21.53
CA TYR A 32 -0.25 -3.70 21.10
C TYR A 32 0.06 -3.57 19.60
N CYS A 33 0.54 -4.64 18.97
CA CYS A 33 0.82 -4.68 17.55
C CYS A 33 -0.45 -4.76 16.67
N LEU A 34 -1.62 -5.10 17.22
CA LEU A 34 -2.84 -5.34 16.43
C LEU A 34 -3.34 -4.07 15.71
N PRO A 35 -3.51 -2.91 16.39
CA PRO A 35 -3.99 -1.70 15.73
C PRO A 35 -2.99 -1.11 14.73
N ALA A 36 -1.69 -1.42 14.88
CA ALA A 36 -0.64 -1.00 13.97
C ALA A 36 -0.54 -1.88 12.71
N CYS A 37 -1.11 -3.09 12.73
CA CYS A 37 -0.96 -4.04 11.64
C CYS A 37 -2.01 -3.86 10.55
N PRO A 38 -1.62 -3.46 9.31
CA PRO A 38 -2.56 -3.26 8.22
C PRO A 38 -3.31 -4.56 7.84
N THR A 39 -2.61 -5.71 7.79
CA THR A 39 -3.23 -6.98 7.38
C THR A 39 -4.22 -7.48 8.42
N TYR A 40 -3.94 -7.31 9.72
CA TYR A 40 -4.90 -7.69 10.76
C TYR A 40 -6.16 -6.82 10.69
N ARG A 41 -6.01 -5.51 10.47
CA ARG A 41 -7.14 -4.59 10.37
C ARG A 41 -8.04 -4.88 9.17
N THR A 42 -7.47 -5.20 8.02
CA THR A 42 -8.27 -5.51 6.82
C THR A 42 -8.82 -6.93 6.85
N MET A 43 -8.10 -7.90 7.42
CA MET A 43 -8.50 -9.32 7.36
C MET A 43 -9.24 -9.82 8.61
N GLY A 44 -9.08 -9.18 9.77
CA GLY A 44 -9.71 -9.57 11.04
C GLY A 44 -9.26 -10.92 11.64
N LYS A 45 -8.25 -11.57 11.05
CA LYS A 45 -7.77 -12.91 11.45
C LYS A 45 -6.55 -12.81 12.37
N GLU A 46 -6.60 -13.41 13.56
CA GLU A 46 -5.47 -13.42 14.50
C GLU A 46 -4.21 -14.05 13.91
N THR A 47 -4.34 -15.10 13.10
CA THR A 47 -3.19 -15.72 12.40
C THR A 47 -2.47 -14.75 11.46
N HIS A 48 -3.15 -13.70 10.99
CA HIS A 48 -2.62 -12.65 10.12
C HIS A 48 -2.20 -11.40 10.89
N SER A 49 -2.15 -11.50 12.22
CA SER A 49 -1.62 -10.48 13.11
C SER A 49 -0.12 -10.69 13.36
N PRO A 50 0.63 -9.67 13.79
CA PRO A 50 2.05 -9.83 14.09
C PRO A 50 2.29 -10.84 15.22
N ARG A 51 1.54 -10.74 16.33
CA ARG A 51 1.68 -11.68 17.45
C ARG A 51 1.24 -13.09 17.08
N GLY A 52 0.21 -13.22 16.23
CA GLY A 52 -0.27 -14.52 15.75
C GLY A 52 0.76 -15.20 14.86
N ARG A 53 1.38 -14.46 13.93
CA ARG A 53 2.49 -14.97 13.11
C ARG A 53 3.69 -15.38 13.96
N ILE A 54 4.09 -14.58 14.94
CA ILE A 54 5.16 -14.95 15.87
C ILE A 54 4.82 -16.25 16.60
N ASN A 55 3.57 -16.41 17.06
CA ASN A 55 3.13 -17.63 17.71
C ASN A 55 3.14 -18.84 16.75
N LEU A 56 2.78 -18.65 15.49
CA LEU A 56 2.87 -19.71 14.46
C LEU A 56 4.32 -20.12 14.21
N VAL A 57 5.25 -19.17 14.12
CA VAL A 57 6.69 -19.44 13.98
C VAL A 57 7.21 -20.21 15.20
N ARG A 58 6.81 -19.80 16.41
CA ARG A 58 7.15 -20.52 17.64
C ARG A 58 6.62 -21.95 17.63
N MET A 59 5.35 -22.15 17.28
CA MET A 59 4.74 -23.48 17.18
C MET A 59 5.43 -24.35 16.13
N LEU A 60 5.89 -23.75 15.02
CA LEU A 60 6.62 -24.46 13.99
C LEU A 60 7.98 -24.92 14.50
N ALA A 61 8.74 -24.04 15.15
CA ALA A 61 10.03 -24.37 15.76
C ALA A 61 9.91 -25.44 16.86
N GLU A 62 8.79 -25.45 17.61
CA GLU A 62 8.43 -26.46 18.60
C GLU A 62 7.89 -27.77 17.99
N GLY A 63 7.82 -27.92 16.67
CA GLY A 63 7.30 -29.12 16.01
C GLY A 63 5.80 -29.37 16.23
N ARG A 64 5.03 -28.33 16.61
CA ARG A 64 3.59 -28.41 16.95
C ARG A 64 2.67 -28.04 15.79
N THR A 65 3.23 -27.59 14.67
CA THR A 65 2.49 -27.31 13.43
C THR A 65 3.35 -27.61 12.21
N ASP A 66 2.73 -27.63 11.03
CA ASP A 66 3.40 -27.86 9.75
C ASP A 66 3.72 -26.52 9.07
N TRP A 67 4.81 -26.47 8.31
CA TRP A 67 5.24 -25.26 7.62
C TRP A 67 4.19 -24.74 6.62
N LYS A 68 3.36 -25.62 6.06
CA LYS A 68 2.26 -25.27 5.15
C LYS A 68 1.17 -24.45 5.81
N VAL A 69 1.00 -24.57 7.13
CA VAL A 69 0.05 -23.76 7.91
C VAL A 69 0.61 -22.35 8.16
N VAL A 70 1.95 -22.24 8.21
CA VAL A 70 2.65 -20.98 8.51
C VAL A 70 2.91 -20.15 7.24
N GLU A 71 3.01 -20.80 6.08
CA GLU A 71 3.31 -20.18 4.79
C GLU A 71 2.38 -19.00 4.46
N GLU A 72 1.08 -19.24 4.32
CA GLU A 72 0.11 -18.19 3.94
C GLU A 72 0.14 -16.98 4.89
N PRO A 73 0.05 -17.14 6.23
CA PRO A 73 0.14 -16.01 7.14
C PRO A 73 1.41 -15.18 6.97
N ILE A 74 2.57 -15.82 6.78
CA ILE A 74 3.87 -15.15 6.63
C ILE A 74 3.98 -14.45 5.26
N ASP A 75 3.49 -15.06 4.19
CA ASP A 75 3.50 -14.49 2.85
C ASP A 75 2.60 -13.27 2.74
N LEU A 76 1.42 -13.31 3.39
CA LEU A 76 0.50 -12.17 3.46
C LEU A 76 1.03 -10.98 4.30
N CYS A 77 2.18 -11.11 4.97
CA CYS A 77 2.77 -9.98 5.68
C CYS A 77 3.42 -8.97 4.72
N LEU A 78 3.05 -7.69 4.83
CA LEU A 78 3.66 -6.62 4.03
C LEU A 78 5.12 -6.29 4.41
N GLY A 79 5.63 -6.78 5.56
CA GLY A 79 6.98 -6.46 6.02
C GLY A 79 7.21 -4.98 6.39
N CYS A 80 6.13 -4.23 6.70
CA CYS A 80 6.22 -2.79 7.01
C CYS A 80 6.82 -2.45 8.38
N ARG A 81 6.93 -3.44 9.28
CA ARG A 81 7.53 -3.33 10.62
C ARG A 81 6.91 -2.28 11.56
N ALA A 82 5.70 -1.79 11.27
CA ALA A 82 4.96 -0.92 12.19
C ALA A 82 4.67 -1.60 13.55
N CYS A 83 4.60 -2.95 13.55
CA CYS A 83 4.45 -3.74 14.76
C CYS A 83 5.67 -3.67 15.70
N GLU A 84 6.88 -3.41 15.21
CA GLU A 84 8.06 -3.23 16.05
C GLU A 84 7.99 -1.91 16.80
N GLU A 85 7.58 -0.83 16.10
CA GLU A 85 7.39 0.49 16.71
C GLU A 85 6.34 0.46 17.81
N ALA A 86 5.27 -0.32 17.62
CA ALA A 86 4.21 -0.46 18.60
C ALA A 86 4.58 -1.42 19.75
N CYS A 87 5.69 -2.15 19.67
CA CYS A 87 6.00 -3.22 20.61
C CYS A 87 6.71 -2.68 21.87
N PRO A 88 6.12 -2.79 23.07
CA PRO A 88 6.76 -2.27 24.30
C PRO A 88 8.01 -3.06 24.72
N VAL A 89 8.17 -4.30 24.24
CA VAL A 89 9.31 -5.17 24.58
C VAL A 89 10.31 -5.32 23.43
N GLY A 90 10.10 -4.61 22.31
CA GLY A 90 11.05 -4.58 21.19
C GLY A 90 11.29 -5.92 20.49
N VAL A 91 10.23 -6.67 20.18
CA VAL A 91 10.36 -7.91 19.39
C VAL A 91 10.89 -7.58 17.98
N PRO A 92 12.00 -8.20 17.51
CA PRO A 92 12.58 -7.92 16.20
C PRO A 92 11.81 -8.62 15.06
N TYR A 93 10.57 -8.17 14.81
CA TYR A 93 9.64 -8.85 13.90
C TYR A 93 10.16 -9.00 12.46
N GLY A 94 10.90 -8.03 11.93
CA GLY A 94 11.48 -8.05 10.59
C GLY A 94 12.50 -9.17 10.43
N GLN A 95 13.34 -9.39 11.45
CA GLN A 95 14.26 -10.54 11.49
C GLN A 95 13.47 -11.84 11.49
N ILE A 96 12.48 -11.97 12.38
CA ILE A 96 11.61 -13.15 12.45
C ILE A 96 10.97 -13.43 11.09
N LEU A 97 10.43 -12.40 10.43
CA LEU A 97 9.75 -12.52 9.15
C LEU A 97 10.69 -13.02 8.05
N GLU A 98 11.87 -12.41 7.90
CA GLU A 98 12.80 -12.74 6.81
C GLU A 98 13.44 -14.11 6.98
N GLU A 99 13.85 -14.47 8.20
CA GLU A 99 14.40 -15.80 8.50
C GLU A 99 13.33 -16.88 8.33
N THR A 100 12.10 -16.63 8.77
CA THR A 100 10.98 -17.55 8.53
C THR A 100 10.71 -17.70 7.03
N ARG A 101 10.70 -16.61 6.25
CA ARG A 101 10.51 -16.70 4.78
C ARG A 101 11.63 -17.47 4.11
N HIS A 102 12.86 -17.30 4.55
CA HIS A 102 13.99 -18.08 4.07
C HIS A 102 13.78 -19.58 4.32
N TYR A 103 13.46 -19.94 5.56
CA TYR A 103 13.14 -21.32 5.95
C TYR A 103 12.00 -21.91 5.10
N LEU A 104 10.88 -21.19 4.97
CA LEU A 104 9.72 -21.63 4.18
C LEU A 104 10.08 -21.81 2.71
N ARG A 105 10.81 -20.86 2.12
CA ARG A 105 11.28 -20.95 0.73
C ARG A 105 12.15 -22.18 0.52
N GLU A 106 13.11 -22.43 1.40
CA GLU A 106 13.97 -23.61 1.31
C GLU A 106 13.16 -24.91 1.30
N ARG A 107 12.21 -25.04 2.24
CA ARG A 107 11.32 -26.21 2.34
C ARG A 107 10.48 -26.38 1.08
N LYS A 108 9.82 -25.31 0.64
CA LYS A 108 8.99 -25.30 -0.57
C LYS A 108 9.78 -25.69 -1.81
N MET A 109 11.00 -25.18 -1.96
CA MET A 109 11.87 -25.48 -3.10
C MET A 109 12.41 -26.92 -3.08
N LYS A 110 12.63 -27.51 -1.89
CA LYS A 110 13.05 -28.91 -1.72
C LYS A 110 11.91 -29.89 -1.97
N GLU A 111 10.69 -29.59 -1.49
CA GLU A 111 9.56 -30.54 -1.54
C GLU A 111 8.78 -30.48 -2.87
N ASN A 112 8.24 -29.33 -3.26
CA ASN A 112 7.40 -29.21 -4.45
C ASN A 112 7.29 -27.76 -4.97
N PRO A 113 8.32 -27.23 -5.64
CA PRO A 113 8.28 -25.86 -6.13
C PRO A 113 7.30 -25.70 -7.29
N GLY A 114 6.34 -24.78 -7.13
CA GLY A 114 5.40 -24.39 -8.17
C GLY A 114 6.09 -23.69 -9.35
N LYS A 115 5.39 -23.60 -10.49
CA LYS A 115 5.92 -22.89 -11.67
C LYS A 115 6.23 -21.42 -11.37
N GLY A 116 5.38 -20.77 -10.57
CA GLY A 116 5.56 -19.39 -10.12
C GLY A 116 6.81 -19.23 -9.25
N ASP A 117 7.03 -20.12 -8.29
CA ASP A 117 8.20 -20.08 -7.39
C ASP A 117 9.50 -20.24 -8.19
N ARG A 118 9.53 -21.18 -9.15
CA ARG A 118 10.69 -21.37 -10.04
C ARG A 118 10.94 -20.16 -10.92
N ALA A 119 9.89 -19.54 -11.45
CA ALA A 119 10.00 -18.33 -12.26
C ALA A 119 10.54 -17.16 -11.42
N LEU A 120 10.00 -16.96 -10.22
CA LEU A 120 10.47 -15.92 -9.30
C LEU A 120 11.92 -16.14 -8.89
N ALA A 121 12.31 -17.36 -8.51
CA ALA A 121 13.70 -17.70 -8.20
C ALA A 121 14.63 -17.43 -9.39
N TRP A 122 14.23 -17.83 -10.60
CA TRP A 122 15.02 -17.54 -11.81
C TRP A 122 15.17 -16.04 -12.03
N LEU A 123 14.10 -15.26 -11.89
CA LEU A 123 14.10 -13.81 -12.04
C LEU A 123 15.02 -13.13 -11.01
N LEU A 124 14.93 -13.53 -9.74
CA LEU A 124 15.78 -13.02 -8.67
C LEU A 124 17.25 -13.37 -8.90
N GLN A 125 17.58 -14.54 -9.44
CA GLN A 125 18.98 -14.94 -9.68
C GLN A 125 19.56 -14.35 -10.97
N ASN A 126 18.72 -14.15 -11.99
CA ASN A 126 19.19 -13.87 -13.35
C ASN A 126 18.85 -12.47 -13.84
N VAL A 127 17.72 -11.89 -13.48
CA VAL A 127 17.28 -10.62 -14.07
C VAL A 127 17.61 -9.45 -13.15
N TRP A 128 17.15 -9.49 -11.90
CA TRP A 128 17.30 -8.38 -10.94
C TRP A 128 18.75 -8.03 -10.55
N PRO A 129 19.68 -8.99 -10.43
CA PRO A 129 21.07 -8.70 -10.09
C PRO A 129 21.84 -8.05 -11.23
N GLU A 130 21.36 -8.17 -12.47
CA GLU A 130 22.12 -7.83 -13.67
C GLU A 130 21.64 -6.52 -14.30
N PRO A 131 22.42 -5.43 -14.21
CA PRO A 131 22.02 -4.12 -14.73
C PRO A 131 21.65 -4.12 -16.21
N ASP A 132 22.38 -4.84 -17.05
CA ASP A 132 22.13 -4.86 -18.50
C ASP A 132 20.77 -5.47 -18.86
N ARG A 133 20.35 -6.52 -18.12
CA ARG A 133 19.05 -7.17 -18.31
C ARG A 133 17.91 -6.27 -17.86
N LEU A 134 18.09 -5.55 -16.75
CA LEU A 134 17.12 -4.57 -16.27
C LEU A 134 17.01 -3.37 -17.22
N GLN A 135 18.12 -2.89 -17.77
CA GLN A 135 18.12 -1.82 -18.76
C GLN A 135 17.36 -2.25 -20.04
N ALA A 136 17.53 -3.49 -20.49
CA ALA A 136 16.75 -4.06 -21.59
C ALA A 136 15.24 -4.16 -21.27
N ALA A 137 14.86 -4.51 -20.04
CA ALA A 137 13.46 -4.48 -19.61
C ALA A 137 12.89 -3.05 -19.66
N GLY A 138 13.68 -2.06 -19.24
CA GLY A 138 13.33 -0.64 -19.41
C GLY A 138 13.15 -0.22 -20.86
N ASP A 139 14.01 -0.70 -21.76
CA ASP A 139 13.91 -0.43 -23.20
C ASP A 139 12.58 -0.96 -23.76
N PHE A 140 12.15 -2.13 -23.30
CA PHE A 140 10.85 -2.71 -23.64
C PHE A 140 9.69 -1.86 -23.13
N VAL A 141 9.71 -1.44 -21.85
CA VAL A 141 8.66 -0.58 -21.27
C VAL A 141 8.60 0.77 -22.00
N TRP A 142 9.75 1.37 -22.30
CA TRP A 142 9.81 2.61 -23.08
C TRP A 142 9.22 2.44 -24.48
N MET A 143 9.58 1.37 -25.19
CA MET A 143 9.04 1.06 -26.51
C MET A 143 7.52 0.86 -26.43
N TYR A 144 7.05 0.12 -25.41
CA TYR A 144 5.64 -0.07 -25.10
C TYR A 144 4.89 1.25 -24.93
N GLN A 145 5.43 2.18 -24.12
CA GLN A 145 4.82 3.50 -23.92
C GLN A 145 4.78 4.32 -25.22
N ARG A 146 5.76 4.13 -26.12
CA ARG A 146 5.84 4.83 -27.41
C ARG A 146 4.86 4.28 -28.46
N MET A 147 4.43 3.02 -28.34
CA MET A 147 3.37 2.45 -29.19
C MET A 147 1.97 3.06 -28.91
N GLY A 148 1.84 3.88 -27.86
CA GLY A 148 0.64 4.68 -27.61
C GLY A 148 -0.61 3.81 -27.37
N PRO A 149 -1.76 4.10 -28.00
CA PRO A 149 -3.01 3.35 -27.81
C PRO A 149 -2.89 1.85 -28.11
N VAL A 150 -2.03 1.46 -29.06
CA VAL A 150 -1.82 0.05 -29.44
C VAL A 150 -1.13 -0.73 -28.31
N GLY A 151 -0.11 -0.13 -27.68
CA GLY A 151 0.53 -0.70 -26.49
C GLY A 151 -0.47 -0.81 -25.34
N ARG A 152 -1.24 0.26 -25.06
CA ARG A 152 -2.25 0.26 -24.01
C ARG A 152 -3.32 -0.82 -24.21
N TRP A 153 -3.77 -1.04 -25.45
CA TRP A 153 -4.72 -2.10 -25.77
C TRP A 153 -4.15 -3.49 -25.48
N GLY A 154 -2.87 -3.73 -25.82
CA GLY A 154 -2.20 -4.99 -25.53
C GLY A 154 -2.03 -5.31 -24.04
N ALA A 155 -1.82 -4.29 -23.19
CA ALA A 155 -1.75 -4.47 -21.75
C ALA A 155 -3.12 -4.70 -21.10
N SER A 156 -4.21 -4.23 -21.72
CA SER A 156 -5.57 -4.51 -21.25
C SER A 156 -6.07 -5.90 -21.63
N TRP A 157 -5.29 -6.70 -22.37
CA TRP A 157 -5.69 -8.05 -22.78
C TRP A 157 -5.91 -8.95 -21.55
N PRO A 158 -7.00 -9.73 -21.48
CA PRO A 158 -7.29 -10.65 -20.37
C PRO A 158 -6.22 -11.71 -20.05
N ILE A 159 -5.16 -11.84 -20.85
CA ILE A 159 -4.05 -12.77 -20.64
C ILE A 159 -3.10 -12.26 -19.55
N TRP A 160 -3.14 -10.96 -19.23
CA TRP A 160 -2.32 -10.36 -18.19
C TRP A 160 -3.01 -10.45 -16.82
N PRO A 161 -2.26 -10.79 -15.75
CA PRO A 161 -2.76 -10.75 -14.38
C PRO A 161 -3.38 -9.42 -14.02
N GLU A 162 -4.42 -9.42 -13.18
CA GLU A 162 -5.16 -8.21 -12.81
C GLU A 162 -4.27 -7.10 -12.26
N GLY A 163 -3.34 -7.43 -11.35
CA GLY A 163 -2.37 -6.46 -10.85
C GLY A 163 -1.58 -5.78 -11.97
N MET A 164 -1.06 -6.53 -12.95
CA MET A 164 -0.34 -5.92 -14.07
C MET A 164 -1.20 -4.97 -14.90
N ARG A 165 -2.47 -5.31 -15.12
CA ARG A 165 -3.44 -4.45 -15.83
C ARG A 165 -3.75 -3.19 -15.05
N ALA A 166 -3.91 -3.30 -13.73
CA ALA A 166 -4.21 -2.18 -12.84
C ALA A 166 -3.05 -1.18 -12.74
N PHE A 167 -1.81 -1.65 -12.72
CA PHE A 167 -0.62 -0.79 -12.58
C PHE A 167 -0.13 -0.19 -13.91
N ALA A 168 -0.43 -0.79 -15.06
CA ALA A 168 0.00 -0.28 -16.37
C ALA A 168 -0.30 1.21 -16.61
N PRO A 169 -1.48 1.77 -16.23
CA PRO A 169 -1.81 3.18 -16.43
C PRO A 169 -1.09 4.15 -15.50
N VAL A 170 -0.52 3.67 -14.39
CA VAL A 170 0.15 4.50 -13.37
C VAL A 170 1.68 4.38 -13.38
N LEU A 171 2.23 3.61 -14.33
CA LEU A 171 3.66 3.54 -14.55
C LEU A 171 4.23 4.94 -14.88
N PRO A 172 5.41 5.29 -14.33
CA PRO A 172 6.11 6.51 -14.71
C PRO A 172 6.47 6.47 -16.19
N LYS A 173 6.58 7.65 -16.80
CA LYS A 173 7.17 7.77 -18.13
C LYS A 173 8.63 7.36 -18.06
N VAL A 174 8.99 6.30 -18.77
CA VAL A 174 10.35 5.77 -18.77
C VAL A 174 11.20 6.57 -19.75
N ASP A 175 12.42 6.92 -19.33
CA ASP A 175 13.38 7.62 -20.19
C ASP A 175 13.89 6.70 -21.31
N GLY A 176 14.11 7.29 -22.48
CA GLY A 176 14.59 6.54 -23.65
C GLY A 176 15.99 5.95 -23.43
N PRO A 177 16.36 4.85 -24.11
CA PRO A 177 17.62 4.14 -23.88
C PRO A 177 18.86 5.05 -24.00
N ARG A 178 18.84 6.00 -24.93
CA ARG A 178 19.94 6.97 -25.12
C ARG A 178 20.05 7.97 -23.97
N THR A 179 18.92 8.43 -23.45
CA THR A 179 18.88 9.32 -22.27
C THR A 179 19.40 8.56 -21.06
N ARG A 180 18.93 7.32 -20.87
CA ARG A 180 19.37 6.47 -19.76
C ARG A 180 20.88 6.26 -19.73
N ARG A 181 21.46 5.85 -20.86
CA ARG A 181 22.91 5.62 -21.00
C ARG A 181 23.77 6.88 -20.89
N ARG A 182 23.21 8.07 -21.10
CA ARG A 182 23.92 9.36 -21.06
C ARG A 182 23.68 10.14 -19.77
N ALA A 183 23.02 9.56 -18.78
CA ALA A 183 22.78 10.24 -17.52
C ALA A 183 24.11 10.69 -16.88
N PRO A 184 24.15 11.91 -16.28
CA PRO A 184 25.35 12.40 -15.63
C PRO A 184 25.81 11.45 -14.52
N LYS A 185 27.12 11.20 -14.45
CA LYS A 185 27.72 10.41 -13.35
C LYS A 185 28.24 11.28 -12.21
N VAL A 186 28.34 12.58 -12.43
CA VAL A 186 28.83 13.55 -11.45
C VAL A 186 27.97 14.81 -11.54
N TYR A 187 27.44 15.23 -10.40
CA TYR A 187 26.73 16.48 -10.21
C TYR A 187 27.58 17.36 -9.30
N ARG A 188 27.78 18.62 -9.69
CA ARG A 188 28.58 19.59 -8.94
C ARG A 188 27.71 20.76 -8.51
N PRO A 189 27.99 21.37 -7.34
CA PRO A 189 27.32 22.61 -6.94
C PRO A 189 27.37 23.65 -8.05
N VAL A 190 26.25 24.34 -8.26
CA VAL A 190 26.06 25.26 -9.40
C VAL A 190 26.85 26.54 -9.22
N ASP A 191 27.00 27.02 -7.98
CA ASP A 191 27.77 28.22 -7.66
C ASP A 191 29.25 27.90 -7.50
N LYS A 192 30.08 28.58 -8.30
CA LYS A 192 31.55 28.43 -8.26
C LYS A 192 32.16 28.81 -6.91
N ASP A 193 31.47 29.67 -6.17
CA ASP A 193 31.88 30.18 -4.87
C ASP A 193 31.18 29.47 -3.70
N ALA A 194 30.24 28.55 -3.97
CA ALA A 194 29.60 27.77 -2.91
C ALA A 194 30.61 26.84 -2.26
N LYS A 195 30.77 26.98 -0.94
CA LYS A 195 31.60 26.07 -0.15
C LYS A 195 31.04 24.66 -0.25
N LEU A 196 31.87 23.73 -0.72
CA LEU A 196 31.52 22.32 -0.79
C LEU A 196 31.25 21.79 0.63
N VAL A 197 30.08 21.19 0.84
CA VAL A 197 29.71 20.55 2.11
C VAL A 197 30.43 19.21 2.26
N GLY A 198 30.44 18.41 1.19
CA GLY A 198 31.08 17.09 1.16
C GLY A 198 30.83 16.36 -0.17
N THR A 199 31.21 15.08 -0.23
CA THR A 199 30.95 14.21 -1.39
C THR A 199 29.97 13.09 -1.06
N ALA A 200 28.83 13.06 -1.76
CA ALA A 200 27.83 12.00 -1.64
C ALA A 200 27.89 11.04 -2.82
N MET A 201 27.80 9.74 -2.55
CA MET A 201 27.70 8.68 -3.55
C MET A 201 26.25 8.28 -3.69
N LEU A 202 25.64 8.52 -4.85
CA LEU A 202 24.24 8.22 -5.10
C LEU A 202 24.05 6.72 -5.39
N PHE A 203 23.30 6.06 -4.51
CA PHE A 203 22.75 4.73 -4.76
C PHE A 203 21.54 4.86 -5.70
N ARG A 204 21.68 4.34 -6.91
CA ARG A 204 20.67 4.45 -7.97
C ARG A 204 19.50 3.50 -7.79
N GLY A 205 19.70 2.37 -7.10
CA GLY A 205 18.74 1.27 -7.04
C GLY A 205 18.46 0.61 -8.39
N CYS A 206 17.94 -0.62 -8.38
CA CYS A 206 17.72 -1.38 -9.60
C CYS A 206 16.49 -0.90 -10.40
N ILE A 207 15.33 -0.83 -9.75
CA ILE A 207 14.08 -0.36 -10.36
C ILE A 207 14.10 1.16 -10.56
N MET A 208 14.71 1.88 -9.62
CA MET A 208 14.86 3.34 -9.69
C MET A 208 15.68 3.77 -10.91
N ASP A 209 16.80 3.08 -11.21
CA ASP A 209 17.64 3.38 -12.37
C ASP A 209 16.94 3.14 -13.74
N VAL A 210 15.91 2.29 -13.75
CA VAL A 210 15.20 1.92 -14.98
C VAL A 210 13.88 2.68 -15.15
N LEU A 211 12.99 2.61 -14.16
CA LEU A 211 11.64 3.18 -14.25
C LEU A 211 11.58 4.63 -13.77
N PHE A 212 12.46 5.02 -12.85
CA PHE A 212 12.44 6.33 -12.18
C PHE A 212 13.76 7.08 -12.33
N GLN A 213 14.44 6.91 -13.47
CA GLN A 213 15.77 7.49 -13.66
C GLN A 213 15.76 9.03 -13.47
N HIS A 214 14.69 9.69 -13.91
CA HIS A 214 14.48 11.11 -13.65
C HIS A 214 14.58 11.47 -12.16
N LEU A 215 14.08 10.64 -11.24
CA LEU A 215 14.20 10.88 -9.79
C LEU A 215 15.65 10.79 -9.32
N ASN A 216 16.44 9.84 -9.83
CA ASN A 216 17.88 9.77 -9.53
C ASN A 216 18.62 11.01 -10.03
N ARG A 217 18.31 11.45 -11.25
CA ARG A 217 18.87 12.69 -11.81
C ARG A 217 18.53 13.90 -10.94
N LEU A 218 17.24 14.07 -10.61
CA LEU A 218 16.78 15.16 -9.75
C LEU A 218 17.41 15.10 -8.36
N THR A 219 17.62 13.91 -7.79
CA THR A 219 18.30 13.74 -6.50
C THR A 219 19.72 14.28 -6.57
N GLY A 220 20.48 13.94 -7.62
CA GLY A 220 21.83 14.47 -7.84
C GLY A 220 21.86 15.99 -8.03
N GLU A 221 20.93 16.54 -8.80
CA GLU A 221 20.83 17.99 -9.05
C GLU A 221 20.39 18.78 -7.80
N VAL A 222 19.42 18.26 -7.04
CA VAL A 222 18.94 18.86 -5.78
C VAL A 222 20.02 18.81 -4.71
N ALA A 223 20.68 17.66 -4.50
CA ALA A 223 21.78 17.58 -3.53
C ALA A 223 22.95 18.50 -3.92
N ALA A 224 23.19 18.70 -5.23
CA ALA A 224 24.17 19.69 -5.68
C ALA A 224 23.76 21.14 -5.33
N LYS A 225 22.46 21.47 -5.34
CA LYS A 225 21.95 22.76 -4.84
C LYS A 225 22.14 22.92 -3.33
N PHE A 226 22.18 21.82 -2.58
CA PHE A 226 22.50 21.82 -1.16
C PHE A 226 24.01 21.91 -0.86
N GLY A 227 24.86 22.03 -1.89
CA GLY A 227 26.31 22.19 -1.74
C GLY A 227 27.10 20.87 -1.75
N TRP A 228 26.47 19.75 -2.10
CA TRP A 228 27.15 18.45 -2.21
C TRP A 228 27.71 18.21 -3.61
N LYS A 229 28.89 17.60 -3.68
CA LYS A 229 29.32 16.93 -4.92
C LYS A 229 28.71 15.54 -4.91
N VAL A 230 27.89 15.23 -5.91
CA VAL A 230 27.27 13.90 -6.02
C VAL A 230 27.98 13.11 -7.10
N VAL A 231 28.37 11.88 -6.79
CA VAL A 231 28.98 10.93 -7.73
C VAL A 231 28.14 9.67 -7.77
N VAL A 232 28.04 9.05 -8.93
CA VAL A 232 27.27 7.83 -9.15
C VAL A 232 28.23 6.68 -9.45
N PRO A 233 28.51 5.77 -8.49
CA PRO A 233 29.35 4.60 -8.75
C PRO A 233 28.72 3.67 -9.80
N ASP A 234 29.52 3.14 -10.74
CA ASP A 234 29.03 2.26 -11.81
C ASP A 234 28.89 0.81 -11.34
N GLU A 235 29.74 0.41 -10.41
CA GLU A 235 29.91 -0.96 -9.93
C GLU A 235 28.82 -1.40 -8.94
N GLN A 236 27.98 -0.48 -8.49
CA GLN A 236 26.84 -0.80 -7.63
C GLN A 236 25.87 -1.80 -8.29
N ARG A 237 25.12 -2.52 -7.44
CA ARG A 237 24.13 -3.53 -7.82
C ARG A 237 22.80 -3.26 -7.12
N CYS A 238 21.81 -4.12 -7.34
CA CYS A 238 20.57 -4.12 -6.57
C CYS A 238 20.88 -4.12 -5.06
N CYS A 239 20.04 -3.48 -4.24
CA CYS A 239 20.23 -3.45 -2.78
C CYS A 239 20.03 -4.82 -2.12
N GLY A 240 19.31 -5.74 -2.77
CA GLY A 240 18.98 -7.07 -2.22
C GLY A 240 17.65 -7.15 -1.47
N ALA A 241 16.89 -6.04 -1.36
CA ALA A 241 15.63 -6.02 -0.62
C ALA A 241 14.60 -7.02 -1.16
N LEU A 242 14.45 -7.09 -2.50
CA LEU A 242 13.54 -8.04 -3.13
C LEU A 242 13.95 -9.50 -2.90
N HIS A 243 15.25 -9.78 -2.85
CA HIS A 243 15.79 -11.10 -2.54
C HIS A 243 15.46 -11.49 -1.09
N ALA A 244 15.82 -10.63 -0.13
CA ALA A 244 15.56 -10.86 1.28
C ALA A 244 14.06 -11.05 1.57
N HIS A 245 13.21 -10.17 1.06
CA HIS A 245 11.77 -10.25 1.28
C HIS A 245 11.11 -11.46 0.60
N ALA A 246 11.74 -12.04 -0.41
CA ALA A 246 11.31 -13.29 -1.05
C ALA A 246 11.95 -14.54 -0.43
N GLY A 247 12.74 -14.40 0.64
CA GLY A 247 13.43 -15.51 1.32
C GLY A 247 14.76 -15.95 0.69
N ASP A 248 15.28 -15.23 -0.31
CA ASP A 248 16.59 -15.46 -0.92
C ASP A 248 17.68 -14.65 -0.20
N LEU A 249 17.97 -15.03 1.06
CA LEU A 249 18.97 -14.34 1.88
C LEU A 249 20.39 -14.48 1.33
N ASP A 250 20.73 -15.60 0.68
CA ASP A 250 22.05 -15.79 0.07
C ASP A 250 22.27 -14.82 -1.10
N GLY A 251 21.28 -14.69 -1.99
CA GLY A 251 21.31 -13.69 -3.05
C GLY A 251 21.41 -12.26 -2.50
N ALA A 252 20.72 -11.97 -1.40
CA ALA A 252 20.82 -10.67 -0.72
C ALA A 252 22.23 -10.41 -0.15
N LYS A 253 22.85 -11.42 0.50
CA LYS A 253 24.22 -11.34 1.05
C LYS A 253 25.24 -11.04 -0.06
N GLU A 254 25.17 -11.74 -1.18
CA GLU A 254 26.09 -11.52 -2.31
C GLU A 254 25.95 -10.13 -2.92
N LEU A 255 24.72 -9.62 -3.04
CA LEU A 255 24.47 -8.25 -3.50
C LEU A 255 25.02 -7.21 -2.51
N ALA A 256 24.86 -7.45 -1.21
CA ALA A 256 25.37 -6.58 -0.16
C ALA A 256 26.90 -6.46 -0.22
N LYS A 257 27.61 -7.60 -0.32
CA LYS A 257 29.07 -7.64 -0.46
C LYS A 257 29.57 -6.83 -1.66
N ARG A 258 28.91 -6.98 -2.82
CA ARG A 258 29.25 -6.24 -4.04
C ARG A 258 29.03 -4.73 -3.87
N ASN A 259 27.93 -4.32 -3.24
CA ASN A 259 27.67 -2.91 -2.97
C ASN A 259 28.69 -2.33 -2.00
N ILE A 260 29.00 -3.00 -0.90
CA ILE A 260 30.02 -2.55 0.05
C ILE A 260 31.35 -2.30 -0.67
N ALA A 261 31.82 -3.27 -1.46
CA ALA A 261 33.07 -3.13 -2.23
C ALA A 261 33.02 -1.95 -3.23
N ALA A 262 31.91 -1.77 -3.94
CA ALA A 262 31.74 -0.68 -4.90
C ALA A 262 31.82 0.71 -4.25
N PHE A 263 31.18 0.90 -3.09
CA PHE A 263 31.16 2.19 -2.41
C PHE A 263 32.44 2.47 -1.63
N GLU A 264 33.11 1.45 -1.08
CA GLU A 264 34.45 1.59 -0.51
C GLU A 264 35.46 2.06 -1.57
N ALA A 265 35.47 1.43 -2.74
CA ALA A 265 36.35 1.81 -3.85
C ALA A 265 36.10 3.26 -4.35
N SER A 266 34.87 3.77 -4.20
CA SER A 266 34.52 5.13 -4.59
C SER A 266 35.01 6.21 -3.61
N GLY A 267 35.39 5.84 -2.38
CA GLY A 267 35.74 6.79 -1.32
C GLY A 267 34.52 7.51 -0.71
N ALA A 268 33.38 6.82 -0.60
CA ALA A 268 32.13 7.41 -0.13
C ALA A 268 32.25 8.02 1.29
N GLU A 269 31.94 9.32 1.43
CA GLU A 269 31.70 9.96 2.74
C GLU A 269 30.25 9.74 3.17
N VAL A 270 29.31 9.95 2.24
CA VAL A 270 27.88 9.68 2.40
C VAL A 270 27.40 8.79 1.26
N ILE A 271 26.53 7.83 1.58
CA ILE A 271 25.83 6.98 0.63
C ILE A 271 24.39 7.50 0.55
N LEU A 272 24.12 8.32 -0.46
CA LEU A 272 22.84 9.00 -0.63
C LEU A 272 21.85 8.10 -1.37
N HIS A 273 20.63 8.02 -0.87
CA HIS A 273 19.52 7.37 -1.56
C HIS A 273 18.26 8.23 -1.51
N ASN A 274 17.25 7.84 -2.29
CA ASN A 274 15.95 8.50 -2.39
C ASN A 274 14.80 7.49 -2.35
N ALA A 275 15.05 6.29 -1.86
CA ALA A 275 14.10 5.20 -1.91
C ALA A 275 14.20 4.42 -0.61
N GLY A 276 13.28 4.70 0.32
CA GLY A 276 13.35 4.12 1.67
C GLY A 276 13.39 2.59 1.72
N GLY A 277 12.83 1.88 0.73
CA GLY A 277 12.98 0.42 0.66
C GLY A 277 14.42 -0.03 0.33
N CYS A 278 15.15 0.74 -0.48
CA CYS A 278 16.57 0.49 -0.71
C CYS A 278 17.39 0.89 0.51
N GLY A 279 17.17 2.10 1.05
CA GLY A 279 17.93 2.60 2.20
C GLY A 279 17.81 1.72 3.45
N ALA A 280 16.61 1.20 3.75
CA ALA A 280 16.43 0.25 4.84
C ALA A 280 17.29 -1.01 4.66
N MET A 281 17.26 -1.61 3.47
CA MET A 281 18.08 -2.78 3.17
C MET A 281 19.58 -2.48 3.29
N LEU A 282 20.03 -1.33 2.76
CA LEU A 282 21.43 -0.90 2.85
C LEU A 282 21.88 -0.72 4.32
N THR A 283 20.99 -0.20 5.17
CA THR A 283 21.24 0.00 6.60
C THR A 283 21.23 -1.32 7.38
N GLU A 284 20.56 -2.36 6.88
CA GLU A 284 20.48 -3.68 7.50
C GLU A 284 21.58 -4.66 7.07
N TYR A 285 22.49 -4.26 6.18
CA TYR A 285 23.67 -5.06 5.82
C TYR A 285 24.47 -5.58 7.02
N PRO A 286 24.65 -4.84 8.14
CA PRO A 286 25.36 -5.36 9.32
C PRO A 286 24.66 -6.58 9.92
N ARG A 287 23.33 -6.60 9.94
CA ARG A 287 22.56 -7.78 10.42
C ARG A 287 22.67 -8.93 9.42
N LEU A 288 22.50 -8.63 8.13
CA LEU A 288 22.55 -9.63 7.07
C LEU A 288 23.91 -10.35 6.98
N LEU A 289 24.99 -9.64 7.31
CA LEU A 289 26.38 -10.13 7.24
C LEU A 289 27.01 -10.33 8.62
N ALA A 290 26.19 -10.41 9.69
CA ALA A 290 26.67 -10.51 11.06
C ALA A 290 27.57 -11.74 11.30
N ASP A 291 27.24 -12.86 10.66
CA ASP A 291 27.98 -14.12 10.78
C ASP A 291 29.18 -14.22 9.83
N ASP A 292 29.47 -13.18 9.04
CA ASP A 292 30.58 -13.15 8.10
C ASP A 292 31.74 -12.29 8.65
N PRO A 293 32.82 -12.89 9.18
CA PRO A 293 33.89 -12.16 9.86
C PRO A 293 34.64 -11.17 8.95
N GLU A 294 34.66 -11.42 7.64
CA GLU A 294 35.32 -10.52 6.68
C GLU A 294 34.46 -9.28 6.41
N TRP A 295 33.14 -9.41 6.51
CA TRP A 295 32.20 -8.40 6.03
C TRP A 295 31.45 -7.66 7.14
N ALA A 296 31.34 -8.20 8.35
CA ALA A 296 30.56 -7.61 9.44
C ALA A 296 30.96 -6.14 9.75
N ASP A 297 32.24 -5.87 9.98
CA ASP A 297 32.74 -4.51 10.29
C ASP A 297 32.62 -3.55 9.10
N ARG A 298 32.82 -4.07 7.87
CA ARG A 298 32.69 -3.31 6.63
C ARG A 298 31.25 -2.92 6.39
N ALA A 299 30.31 -3.83 6.65
CA ALA A 299 28.88 -3.59 6.57
C ALA A 299 28.44 -2.54 7.59
N ALA A 300 28.93 -2.60 8.84
CA ALA A 300 28.67 -1.57 9.86
C ALA A 300 29.16 -0.19 9.43
N THR A 301 30.39 -0.10 8.89
CA THR A 301 30.96 1.14 8.37
C THR A 301 30.18 1.69 7.17
N PHE A 302 29.73 0.80 6.28
CA PHE A 302 28.89 1.15 5.13
C PHE A 302 27.55 1.72 5.58
N ALA A 303 26.83 1.00 6.46
CA ALA A 303 25.50 1.37 6.93
C ALA A 303 25.50 2.73 7.65
N ALA A 304 26.55 3.03 8.43
CA ALA A 304 26.69 4.32 9.12
C ALA A 304 26.74 5.54 8.18
N LYS A 305 27.06 5.32 6.90
CA LYS A 305 27.14 6.39 5.88
C LYS A 305 25.87 6.53 5.06
N VAL A 306 24.90 5.61 5.19
CA VAL A 306 23.65 5.63 4.42
C VAL A 306 22.79 6.80 4.91
N LYS A 307 22.35 7.64 3.97
CA LYS A 307 21.52 8.81 4.23
C LYS A 307 20.43 8.97 3.19
N ASP A 308 19.23 9.28 3.63
CA ASP A 308 18.13 9.68 2.76
C ASP A 308 18.27 11.15 2.33
N ILE A 309 17.75 11.48 1.16
CA ILE A 309 17.75 12.85 0.63
C ILE A 309 17.05 13.86 1.57
N SER A 310 16.05 13.44 2.35
CA SER A 310 15.39 14.31 3.33
C SER A 310 16.33 14.74 4.46
N GLU A 311 17.24 13.87 4.92
CA GLU A 311 18.23 14.22 5.94
C GLU A 311 19.21 15.30 5.45
N LEU A 312 19.57 15.27 4.16
CA LEU A 312 20.36 16.32 3.52
C LEU A 312 19.55 17.60 3.32
N ALA A 313 18.27 17.47 2.95
CA ALA A 313 17.39 18.62 2.71
C ALA A 313 17.08 19.41 4.00
N VAL A 314 16.98 18.75 5.15
CA VAL A 314 16.86 19.43 6.46
C VAL A 314 18.07 20.33 6.71
N GLN A 315 19.28 19.88 6.34
CA GLN A 315 20.53 20.62 6.55
C GLN A 315 20.83 21.65 5.45
N ALA A 316 20.03 21.69 4.38
CA ALA A 316 20.22 22.65 3.30
C ALA A 316 20.07 24.09 3.82
N PRO A 317 20.71 25.10 3.22
CA PRO A 317 20.44 26.50 3.55
C PRO A 317 19.08 26.95 2.99
N ASP A 318 18.40 27.92 3.62
CA ASP A 318 17.10 28.43 3.13
C ASP A 318 17.21 29.00 1.72
N SER A 319 18.38 29.57 1.39
CA SER A 319 18.71 30.06 0.04
C SER A 319 18.71 28.98 -1.04
N ALA A 320 18.68 27.69 -0.68
CA ALA A 320 18.52 26.61 -1.65
C ALA A 320 17.08 26.51 -2.18
N PHE A 321 16.07 26.97 -1.42
CA PHE A 321 14.67 26.97 -1.82
C PHE A 321 14.33 28.27 -2.57
N LEU A 322 14.70 28.31 -3.84
CA LEU A 322 14.62 29.48 -4.72
C LEU A 322 13.20 29.84 -5.19
N ARG A 323 12.21 28.95 -5.04
CA ARG A 323 10.86 29.13 -5.58
C ARG A 323 9.80 28.76 -4.56
N GLU A 324 8.72 29.52 -4.57
CA GLU A 324 7.47 29.14 -3.91
C GLU A 324 6.75 28.04 -4.71
N VAL A 325 6.18 27.09 -4.00
CA VAL A 325 5.38 25.99 -4.56
C VAL A 325 4.00 26.01 -3.90
N PRO A 326 3.01 26.75 -4.46
CA PRO A 326 1.69 26.95 -3.84
C PRO A 326 0.82 25.70 -3.95
N LEU A 327 1.10 24.69 -3.12
CA LEU A 327 0.40 23.40 -3.11
C LEU A 327 0.05 22.99 -1.69
N ARG A 328 -1.17 22.48 -1.52
CA ARG A 328 -1.57 21.80 -0.29
C ARG A 328 -1.22 20.33 -0.44
N VAL A 329 -0.41 19.78 0.45
CA VAL A 329 0.09 18.40 0.32
C VAL A 329 -0.08 17.61 1.60
N THR A 330 -0.34 16.31 1.44
CA THR A 330 -0.18 15.35 2.52
C THR A 330 1.00 14.41 2.23
N TYR A 331 1.41 13.60 3.21
CA TYR A 331 2.59 12.75 3.11
C TYR A 331 2.26 11.29 3.44
N GLN A 332 2.54 10.40 2.49
CA GLN A 332 2.60 8.96 2.73
C GLN A 332 4.06 8.57 3.04
N PRO A 333 4.41 8.34 4.32
CA PRO A 333 5.75 7.90 4.68
C PRO A 333 6.04 6.52 4.11
N SER A 334 7.29 6.32 3.67
CA SER A 334 7.82 4.98 3.46
C SER A 334 7.96 4.29 4.81
N CYS A 335 7.28 3.15 5.00
CA CYS A 335 7.39 2.38 6.24
C CYS A 335 8.83 1.90 6.51
N HIS A 336 9.61 1.63 5.46
CA HIS A 336 11.02 1.27 5.57
C HIS A 336 11.91 2.45 5.98
N LEU A 337 11.67 3.65 5.42
CA LEU A 337 12.39 4.85 5.85
C LEU A 337 12.09 5.17 7.33
N ARG A 338 10.81 5.09 7.71
CA ARG A 338 10.33 5.45 9.05
C ARG A 338 10.74 4.43 10.12
N ASN A 339 10.45 3.15 9.90
CA ASN A 339 10.52 2.11 10.93
C ASN A 339 11.88 1.40 10.94
N VAL A 340 12.62 1.39 9.83
CA VAL A 340 13.93 0.75 9.73
C VAL A 340 15.04 1.79 9.83
N GLU A 341 15.09 2.77 8.91
CA GLU A 341 16.13 3.81 8.92
C GLU A 341 15.94 4.84 10.02
N ARG A 342 14.76 4.88 10.66
CA ARG A 342 14.41 5.82 11.74
C ARG A 342 14.36 7.28 11.32
N VAL A 343 14.30 7.54 10.01
CA VAL A 343 14.08 8.85 9.42
C VAL A 343 12.58 9.12 9.39
N LYS A 344 12.10 9.82 10.43
CA LYS A 344 10.66 10.01 10.69
C LYS A 344 10.20 11.44 10.47
N ASN A 345 10.99 12.40 10.93
CA ASN A 345 10.60 13.80 11.03
C ASN A 345 11.13 14.61 9.85
N GLU A 346 12.26 14.20 9.31
CA GLU A 346 13.03 14.90 8.28
C GLU A 346 12.18 15.15 7.02
N PRO A 347 11.42 14.17 6.47
CA PRO A 347 10.54 14.46 5.34
C PRO A 347 9.47 15.50 5.65
N VAL A 348 8.88 15.47 6.86
CA VAL A 348 7.81 16.39 7.26
C VAL A 348 8.35 17.79 7.53
N GLU A 349 9.52 17.89 8.16
CA GLU A 349 10.22 19.15 8.37
C GLU A 349 10.57 19.82 7.03
N VAL A 350 11.08 19.05 6.07
CA VAL A 350 11.33 19.52 4.71
C VAL A 350 10.04 20.04 4.06
N LEU A 351 8.93 19.30 4.14
CA LEU A 351 7.65 19.73 3.57
C LEU A 351 7.16 21.06 4.16
N ARG A 352 7.30 21.26 5.48
CA ARG A 352 6.92 22.50 6.16
C ARG A 352 7.85 23.67 5.84
N ARG A 353 9.08 23.38 5.43
CA ARG A 353 10.11 24.39 5.12
C ARG A 353 10.04 24.91 3.70
N ILE A 354 9.49 24.14 2.76
CA ILE A 354 9.36 24.58 1.36
C ILE A 354 8.39 25.78 1.28
N PRO A 355 8.83 26.95 0.78
CA PRO A 355 7.97 28.12 0.66
C PRO A 355 6.73 27.83 -0.19
N GLY A 356 5.55 28.26 0.28
CA GLY A 356 4.27 28.07 -0.41
C GLY A 356 3.59 26.71 -0.22
N VAL A 357 4.29 25.70 0.33
CA VAL A 357 3.69 24.39 0.60
C VAL A 357 2.89 24.44 1.90
N GLU A 358 1.61 24.08 1.84
CA GLU A 358 0.77 23.85 3.02
C GLU A 358 0.73 22.35 3.31
N TYR A 359 1.44 21.92 4.34
CA TYR A 359 1.42 20.52 4.77
C TYR A 359 0.22 20.21 5.68
N VAL A 360 -0.58 19.22 5.29
CA VAL A 360 -1.67 18.66 6.10
C VAL A 360 -1.34 17.23 6.48
N GLU A 361 -1.28 16.96 7.79
CA GLU A 361 -1.01 15.63 8.31
C GLU A 361 -2.20 14.68 8.05
N MET A 362 -1.90 13.49 7.54
CA MET A 362 -2.89 12.45 7.28
C MET A 362 -3.11 11.63 8.55
N GLU A 363 -4.37 11.34 8.86
CA GLU A 363 -4.75 10.42 9.93
C GLU A 363 -4.09 9.04 9.72
N GLU A 364 -3.46 8.49 10.77
CA GLU A 364 -2.75 7.19 10.72
C GLU A 364 -1.74 7.11 9.55
N MET A 365 -1.03 8.22 9.29
CA MET A 365 -0.08 8.32 8.17
C MET A 365 0.98 7.23 8.18
N ASP A 366 1.39 6.76 9.36
CA ASP A 366 2.45 5.78 9.61
C ASP A 366 2.13 4.36 9.12
N ARG A 367 0.89 4.10 8.72
CA ARG A 367 0.50 2.83 8.10
C ARG A 367 0.99 2.64 6.67
N CYS A 368 1.18 1.38 6.32
CA CYS A 368 1.57 0.96 4.98
C CYS A 368 0.54 1.37 3.93
N CYS A 369 1.00 1.68 2.71
CA CYS A 369 0.16 1.91 1.53
C CYS A 369 -0.29 0.62 0.81
N GLY A 370 0.27 -0.54 1.19
CA GLY A 370 -0.05 -1.84 0.57
C GLY A 370 0.87 -2.27 -0.58
N SER A 371 1.89 -1.48 -0.95
CA SER A 371 2.80 -1.84 -2.07
C SER A 371 3.69 -3.04 -1.78
N ALA A 372 4.47 -2.99 -0.69
CA ALA A 372 5.40 -4.02 -0.19
C ALA A 372 6.19 -4.79 -1.29
N GLY A 373 6.91 -4.06 -2.15
CA GLY A 373 7.73 -4.68 -3.21
C GLY A 373 6.85 -5.25 -4.32
N ILE A 374 6.81 -6.58 -4.42
CA ILE A 374 5.98 -7.29 -5.40
C ILE A 374 4.61 -7.72 -4.84
N TYR A 375 4.31 -7.42 -3.57
CA TYR A 375 3.09 -7.85 -2.89
C TYR A 375 1.83 -7.46 -3.68
N ASN A 376 1.74 -6.24 -4.19
CA ASN A 376 0.62 -5.78 -5.00
C ASN A 376 0.43 -6.55 -6.33
N ALA A 377 1.42 -7.31 -6.79
CA ALA A 377 1.33 -8.17 -7.96
C ALA A 377 0.92 -9.61 -7.61
N VAL A 378 1.31 -10.11 -6.42
CA VAL A 378 1.06 -11.50 -5.98
C VAL A 378 -0.15 -11.65 -5.03
N HIS A 379 -0.50 -10.58 -4.31
CA HIS A 379 -1.60 -10.48 -3.33
C HIS A 379 -2.38 -9.20 -3.60
N TYR A 380 -2.95 -9.13 -4.82
CA TYR A 380 -3.56 -7.90 -5.33
C TYR A 380 -4.77 -7.44 -4.50
N GLU A 381 -5.70 -8.35 -4.20
CA GLU A 381 -6.93 -8.00 -3.45
C GLU A 381 -6.60 -7.49 -2.05
N GLU A 382 -5.70 -8.16 -1.34
CA GLU A 382 -5.26 -7.77 -0.01
C GLU A 382 -4.48 -6.44 -0.03
N SER A 383 -3.69 -6.21 -1.08
CA SER A 383 -3.00 -4.94 -1.29
C SER A 383 -3.99 -3.79 -1.50
N MET A 384 -5.05 -4.04 -2.29
CA MET A 384 -6.08 -3.03 -2.57
C MET A 384 -6.91 -2.72 -1.33
N ALA A 385 -7.26 -3.70 -0.50
CA ALA A 385 -7.96 -3.44 0.76
C ALA A 385 -7.16 -2.50 1.70
N VAL A 386 -5.83 -2.67 1.76
CA VAL A 386 -4.95 -1.77 2.53
C VAL A 386 -4.84 -0.39 1.89
N LEU A 387 -4.80 -0.33 0.56
CA LEU A 387 -4.76 0.93 -0.17
C LEU A 387 -6.06 1.72 -0.03
N ASP A 388 -7.21 1.06 -0.10
CA ASP A 388 -8.53 1.68 -0.02
C ASP A 388 -8.72 2.33 1.38
N ASP A 389 -8.38 1.63 2.49
CA ASP A 389 -8.35 2.21 3.85
C ASP A 389 -7.39 3.42 3.96
N LYS A 390 -6.26 3.39 3.25
CA LYS A 390 -5.31 4.51 3.22
C LYS A 390 -5.86 5.70 2.45
N MET A 391 -6.54 5.46 1.33
CA MET A 391 -7.08 6.52 0.47
C MET A 391 -8.23 7.27 1.14
N GLU A 392 -9.08 6.61 1.93
CA GLU A 392 -10.11 7.29 2.71
C GLU A 392 -9.51 8.41 3.59
N LYS A 393 -8.39 8.14 4.26
CA LYS A 393 -7.69 9.11 5.12
C LYS A 393 -6.99 10.18 4.31
N ALA A 394 -6.39 9.80 3.18
CA ALA A 394 -5.77 10.76 2.27
C ALA A 394 -6.80 11.76 1.70
N ILE A 395 -7.99 11.29 1.31
CA ILE A 395 -9.07 12.13 0.79
C ILE A 395 -9.55 13.13 1.85
N ARG A 396 -9.73 12.70 3.10
CA ARG A 396 -10.14 13.56 4.22
C ARG A 396 -9.19 14.74 4.49
N THR A 397 -7.93 14.66 4.06
CA THR A 397 -6.99 15.79 4.19
C THR A 397 -7.38 17.00 3.35
N GLY A 398 -8.18 16.81 2.29
CA GLY A 398 -8.55 17.85 1.34
C GLY A 398 -7.36 18.50 0.65
N THR A 399 -6.24 17.78 0.50
CA THR A 399 -5.00 18.28 -0.11
C THR A 399 -5.01 18.13 -1.62
N ASP A 400 -4.17 18.92 -2.30
CA ASP A 400 -3.99 18.78 -3.73
C ASP A 400 -3.29 17.47 -4.07
N TRP A 401 -2.19 17.11 -3.42
CA TRP A 401 -1.40 15.94 -3.78
C TRP A 401 -0.85 15.14 -2.58
N VAL A 402 -0.52 13.87 -2.82
CA VAL A 402 0.21 13.01 -1.86
C VAL A 402 1.69 12.99 -2.22
N VAL A 403 2.55 13.38 -1.27
CA VAL A 403 4.00 13.22 -1.37
C VAL A 403 4.41 11.86 -0.82
N THR A 404 5.38 11.21 -1.47
CA THR A 404 5.94 9.91 -1.09
C THR A 404 7.48 9.95 -1.06
N SER A 405 8.13 9.00 -0.39
CA SER A 405 9.60 8.88 -0.34
C SER A 405 10.11 7.49 -0.76
N ASN A 406 9.31 6.77 -1.55
CA ASN A 406 9.67 5.44 -2.04
C ASN A 406 8.91 5.13 -3.34
N PRO A 407 9.57 4.58 -4.38
CA PRO A 407 8.94 4.31 -5.68
C PRO A 407 7.73 3.37 -5.62
N GLY A 408 7.77 2.35 -4.76
CA GLY A 408 6.62 1.45 -4.58
C GLY A 408 5.42 2.18 -3.99
N CYS A 409 5.65 3.05 -3.01
CA CYS A 409 4.61 3.90 -2.43
C CYS A 409 4.07 4.89 -3.47
N LEU A 410 4.93 5.48 -4.31
CA LEU A 410 4.52 6.35 -5.39
C LEU A 410 3.53 5.66 -6.34
N LEU A 411 3.90 4.49 -6.88
CA LEU A 411 3.01 3.74 -7.77
C LEU A 411 1.69 3.35 -7.11
N GLN A 412 1.75 2.90 -5.87
CA GLN A 412 0.59 2.48 -5.11
C GLN A 412 -0.36 3.63 -4.82
N MET A 413 0.16 4.78 -4.37
CA MET A 413 -0.67 5.97 -4.11
C MET A 413 -1.25 6.55 -5.41
N ARG A 414 -0.52 6.51 -6.53
CA ARG A 414 -1.07 6.87 -7.85
C ARG A 414 -2.24 5.98 -8.25
N LEU A 415 -2.09 4.66 -8.04
CA LEU A 415 -3.20 3.73 -8.27
C LEU A 415 -4.38 4.06 -7.36
N GLY A 416 -4.13 4.36 -6.08
CA GLY A 416 -5.15 4.75 -5.11
C GLY A 416 -5.93 5.98 -5.54
N VAL A 417 -5.24 7.08 -5.87
CA VAL A 417 -5.84 8.31 -6.38
C VAL A 417 -6.74 8.06 -7.60
N ARG A 418 -6.28 7.24 -8.55
CA ARG A 418 -7.04 6.90 -9.75
C ARG A 418 -8.24 6.01 -9.46
N ARG A 419 -8.06 5.01 -8.59
CA ARG A 419 -9.05 3.98 -8.27
C ARG A 419 -10.19 4.53 -7.42
N SER A 420 -9.89 5.38 -6.44
CA SER A 420 -10.89 5.97 -5.55
C SER A 420 -11.60 7.18 -6.16
N GLY A 421 -11.16 7.69 -7.32
CA GLY A 421 -11.71 8.94 -7.85
C GLY A 421 -11.43 10.14 -6.94
N SER A 422 -10.36 10.09 -6.14
CA SER A 422 -10.00 11.04 -5.08
C SER A 422 -10.21 12.52 -5.44
N ALA A 423 -9.85 12.92 -6.66
CA ALA A 423 -10.04 14.31 -7.13
C ALA A 423 -11.52 14.76 -7.16
N ALA A 424 -12.45 13.87 -7.48
CA ALA A 424 -13.88 14.16 -7.50
C ALA A 424 -14.48 14.30 -6.09
N GLU A 425 -13.82 13.71 -5.09
CA GLU A 425 -14.20 13.78 -3.67
C GLU A 425 -13.51 14.92 -2.91
N GLY A 426 -12.80 15.80 -3.61
CA GLY A 426 -12.05 16.90 -3.00
C GLY A 426 -10.73 16.48 -2.35
N GLY A 427 -10.30 15.23 -2.57
CA GLY A 427 -9.02 14.70 -2.11
C GLY A 427 -7.87 14.91 -3.11
N PRO A 428 -6.72 14.26 -2.85
CA PRO A 428 -5.54 14.36 -3.70
C PRO A 428 -5.81 14.01 -5.17
N LYS A 429 -5.31 14.85 -6.08
CA LYS A 429 -5.41 14.72 -7.54
C LYS A 429 -4.28 13.88 -8.13
N GLU A 430 -3.17 13.74 -7.42
CA GLU A 430 -1.97 13.04 -7.88
C GLU A 430 -1.09 12.64 -6.70
N ALA A 431 -0.19 11.68 -6.93
CA ALA A 431 0.93 11.38 -6.04
C ALA A 431 2.28 11.63 -6.71
N ILE A 432 3.20 12.22 -5.94
CA ILE A 432 4.55 12.59 -6.38
C ILE A 432 5.63 12.11 -5.41
N HIS A 433 6.88 12.09 -5.86
CA HIS A 433 8.02 11.84 -5.01
C HIS A 433 8.50 13.14 -4.32
N LEU A 434 8.99 13.06 -3.08
CA LEU A 434 9.55 14.20 -2.33
C LEU A 434 10.64 14.93 -3.12
N VAL A 435 11.46 14.18 -3.86
CA VAL A 435 12.52 14.72 -4.72
C VAL A 435 11.98 15.61 -5.84
N GLU A 436 10.80 15.32 -6.40
CA GLU A 436 10.19 16.18 -7.41
C GLU A 436 9.81 17.53 -6.80
N LEU A 437 9.19 17.51 -5.61
CA LEU A 437 8.82 18.73 -4.89
C LEU A 437 10.05 19.57 -4.52
N LEU A 438 11.12 18.91 -4.04
CA LEU A 438 12.41 19.55 -3.78
C LEU A 438 13.01 20.16 -5.05
N ALA A 439 12.94 19.46 -6.18
CA ALA A 439 13.45 19.96 -7.44
C ALA A 439 12.74 21.24 -7.89
N TRP A 440 11.43 21.34 -7.65
CA TRP A 440 10.68 22.56 -7.96
C TRP A 440 11.04 23.70 -7.04
N ALA A 441 11.09 23.44 -5.73
CA ALA A 441 11.47 24.42 -4.73
C ALA A 441 12.90 24.94 -4.96
N CYS A 442 13.83 24.07 -5.39
CA CYS A 442 15.22 24.44 -5.70
C CYS A 442 15.41 25.07 -7.09
N GLY A 443 14.33 25.21 -7.88
CA GLY A 443 14.38 25.73 -9.24
C GLY A 443 15.15 24.86 -10.23
N VAL A 444 15.39 23.60 -9.90
CA VAL A 444 16.03 22.58 -10.76
C VAL A 444 15.11 22.19 -11.91
N GLU A 445 13.81 22.08 -11.61
CA GLU A 445 12.76 21.82 -12.58
C GLU A 445 11.59 22.79 -12.34
N GLU A 446 10.80 23.10 -13.37
CA GLU A 446 9.55 23.83 -13.17
C GLU A 446 8.51 22.94 -12.49
N ALA A 447 7.69 23.51 -11.61
CA ALA A 447 6.47 22.83 -11.19
C ALA A 447 5.60 22.63 -12.44
N GLY A 448 5.40 21.38 -12.88
CA GLY A 448 4.92 21.16 -14.24
C GLY A 448 5.99 20.83 -15.29
N GLY A 449 7.23 20.52 -14.93
CA GLY A 449 8.36 20.22 -15.84
C GLY A 449 8.21 18.90 -16.63
N ALA A 450 9.25 18.29 -17.18
CA ALA A 450 9.10 17.07 -18.00
C ALA A 450 8.35 15.91 -17.30
N GLY A 451 8.29 15.92 -15.96
CA GLY A 451 7.29 15.19 -15.16
C GLY A 451 5.91 15.88 -15.14
N GLY A 452 5.79 17.11 -14.67
CA GLY A 452 4.49 17.80 -14.51
C GLY A 452 3.74 18.26 -15.78
N ARG A 453 4.41 18.50 -16.92
CA ARG A 453 3.83 18.80 -18.24
C ARG A 453 3.21 17.54 -18.85
N VAL A 454 3.64 16.36 -18.40
CA VAL A 454 3.02 15.07 -18.73
C VAL A 454 1.73 14.87 -17.92
N TYR A 455 1.63 15.46 -16.73
CA TYR A 455 0.46 15.35 -15.85
C TYR A 455 -0.66 16.37 -16.18
N SER A 456 -0.32 17.51 -16.82
CA SER A 456 -1.32 18.43 -17.41
C SER A 456 -2.07 17.85 -18.62
N THR A 457 -1.49 16.89 -19.35
CA THR A 457 -2.17 16.26 -20.50
C THR A 457 -3.19 15.17 -20.13
N MET A 458 -3.36 14.83 -18.85
CA MET A 458 -4.44 13.92 -18.41
C MET A 458 -5.73 14.64 -18.00
N THR A 459 -5.79 15.97 -18.04
CA THR A 459 -7.03 16.74 -17.86
C THR A 459 -7.68 17.13 -19.20
N GLY A 460 -7.36 16.44 -20.30
CA GLY A 460 -7.82 16.85 -21.63
C GLY A 460 -7.78 15.76 -22.69
N SER A 461 -8.56 14.70 -22.53
CA SER A 461 -9.26 14.03 -23.63
C SER A 461 -10.18 12.96 -23.05
N GLY A 462 -11.49 13.13 -23.25
CA GLY A 462 -12.53 12.28 -22.71
C GLY A 462 -12.27 10.79 -22.91
N VAL A 463 -12.33 10.04 -21.81
CA VAL A 463 -12.45 8.60 -21.84
C VAL A 463 -13.94 8.30 -21.95
N LYS A 464 -14.40 7.97 -23.17
CA LYS A 464 -15.69 7.32 -23.37
C LYS A 464 -15.63 5.91 -22.79
N GLY A 465 -15.96 5.80 -21.52
CA GLY A 465 -16.37 4.58 -20.84
C GLY A 465 -17.37 5.03 -19.79
N VAL A 466 -18.64 4.63 -19.94
CA VAL A 466 -19.80 5.12 -19.17
C VAL A 466 -19.40 5.48 -17.74
N GLU A 467 -19.28 6.79 -17.47
CA GLU A 467 -18.77 7.32 -16.21
C GLU A 467 -19.72 6.90 -15.07
N ALA A 468 -19.24 6.80 -13.82
CA ALA A 468 -20.12 6.61 -12.67
C ALA A 468 -21.24 7.68 -12.65
N HIS A 469 -20.93 8.88 -13.14
CA HIS A 469 -21.88 9.95 -13.37
C HIS A 469 -22.94 9.62 -14.45
N ASP A 470 -22.56 8.91 -15.53
CA ASP A 470 -23.51 8.43 -16.54
C ASP A 470 -24.41 7.30 -16.00
N LYS A 471 -23.86 6.36 -15.22
CA LYS A 471 -24.65 5.31 -14.54
C LYS A 471 -25.63 5.92 -13.53
N CYS A 472 -25.17 6.90 -12.75
CA CYS A 472 -26.02 7.65 -11.83
C CYS A 472 -27.13 8.41 -12.60
N ARG A 473 -26.79 9.04 -13.73
CA ARG A 473 -27.78 9.71 -14.60
C ARG A 473 -28.82 8.72 -15.15
N VAL A 474 -28.41 7.51 -15.53
CA VAL A 474 -29.33 6.43 -15.95
C VAL A 474 -30.21 5.98 -14.79
N LEU A 475 -29.65 5.75 -13.60
CA LEU A 475 -30.41 5.38 -12.40
C LEU A 475 -31.45 6.45 -12.05
N ILE A 476 -31.04 7.73 -11.99
CA ILE A 476 -31.95 8.86 -11.76
C ILE A 476 -33.05 8.90 -12.83
N GLY A 477 -32.69 8.65 -14.09
CA GLY A 477 -33.65 8.52 -15.20
C GLY A 477 -34.69 7.42 -14.95
N ARG A 478 -34.27 6.24 -14.52
CA ARG A 478 -35.15 5.12 -14.17
C ARG A 478 -36.02 5.40 -12.95
N LEU A 479 -35.45 6.02 -11.92
CA LEU A 479 -36.19 6.39 -10.72
C LEU A 479 -37.32 7.37 -11.03
N ARG A 480 -37.12 8.31 -11.96
CA ARG A 480 -38.18 9.22 -12.43
C ARG A 480 -39.37 8.50 -13.06
N GLU A 481 -39.16 7.31 -13.64
CA GLU A 481 -40.22 6.50 -14.25
C GLU A 481 -41.10 5.80 -13.19
N LEU A 482 -40.64 5.66 -11.94
CA LEU A 482 -41.31 4.91 -10.88
C LEU A 482 -42.34 5.72 -10.06
N GLY A 483 -42.49 7.02 -10.29
CA GLY A 483 -43.53 7.81 -9.58
C GLY A 483 -43.28 7.95 -8.08
N ARG A 484 -43.94 7.14 -7.24
CA ARG A 484 -43.80 7.15 -5.77
C ARG A 484 -43.19 5.84 -5.27
N VAL A 485 -42.11 5.93 -4.51
CA VAL A 485 -41.34 4.76 -4.06
C VAL A 485 -41.24 4.64 -2.53
N VAL A 486 -41.34 3.41 -2.04
CA VAL A 486 -40.89 3.01 -0.70
C VAL A 486 -39.52 2.36 -0.84
N ILE A 487 -38.56 2.79 -0.02
CA ILE A 487 -37.19 2.28 -0.03
C ILE A 487 -36.95 1.46 1.23
N ALA A 488 -36.58 0.19 1.06
CA ALA A 488 -36.02 -0.62 2.13
C ALA A 488 -34.67 -0.02 2.54
N PHE A 489 -34.63 0.65 3.69
CA PHE A 489 -33.51 1.49 4.08
C PHE A 489 -32.87 0.98 5.37
N SER A 490 -31.60 0.59 5.30
CA SER A 490 -30.85 0.01 6.42
C SER A 490 -29.74 0.94 6.93
N GLY A 491 -29.56 2.12 6.34
CA GLY A 491 -28.43 3.02 6.64
C GLY A 491 -27.10 2.58 5.98
N GLY A 492 -27.02 1.37 5.43
CA GLY A 492 -25.86 0.90 4.67
C GLY A 492 -25.68 1.62 3.33
N VAL A 493 -24.47 1.60 2.79
CA VAL A 493 -24.02 2.37 1.61
C VAL A 493 -24.99 2.27 0.42
N ASP A 494 -25.43 1.07 0.06
CA ASP A 494 -26.30 0.86 -1.11
C ASP A 494 -27.69 1.48 -0.92
N SER A 495 -28.29 1.27 0.26
CA SER A 495 -29.61 1.81 0.60
C SER A 495 -29.57 3.34 0.75
N THR A 496 -28.46 3.89 1.26
CA THR A 496 -28.21 5.33 1.40
C THR A 496 -28.01 5.99 0.05
N PHE A 497 -27.22 5.39 -0.84
CA PHE A 497 -27.04 5.91 -2.20
C PHE A 497 -28.36 5.87 -2.97
N LEU A 498 -29.11 4.77 -2.89
CA LEU A 498 -30.42 4.65 -3.52
C LEU A 498 -31.41 5.68 -2.98
N LEU A 499 -31.40 5.90 -1.66
CA LEU A 499 -32.24 6.92 -1.01
C LEU A 499 -31.89 8.32 -1.53
N LYS A 500 -30.60 8.68 -1.56
CA LYS A 500 -30.15 9.98 -2.08
C LYS A 500 -30.55 10.16 -3.56
N ALA A 501 -30.31 9.14 -4.38
CA ALA A 501 -30.65 9.18 -5.80
C ALA A 501 -32.16 9.29 -6.05
N ALA A 502 -32.98 8.62 -5.24
CA ALA A 502 -34.44 8.71 -5.31
C ALA A 502 -34.95 10.09 -4.88
N LEU A 503 -34.38 10.66 -3.81
CA LEU A 503 -34.72 12.03 -3.37
C LEU A 503 -34.37 13.06 -4.44
N GLU A 504 -33.23 12.90 -5.12
CA GLU A 504 -32.85 13.76 -6.25
C GLU A 504 -33.77 13.57 -7.47
N ALA A 505 -34.19 12.33 -7.74
CA ALA A 505 -35.02 11.99 -8.89
C ALA A 505 -36.49 12.41 -8.73
N LEU A 506 -37.07 12.20 -7.55
CA LEU A 506 -38.52 12.24 -7.30
C LEU A 506 -38.95 13.31 -6.29
N GLY A 507 -38.01 13.83 -5.49
CA GLY A 507 -38.28 14.75 -4.38
C GLY A 507 -38.78 14.04 -3.12
N PRO A 508 -38.69 14.71 -1.95
CA PRO A 508 -39.00 14.10 -0.65
C PRO A 508 -40.48 13.69 -0.49
N ASP A 509 -41.42 14.36 -1.17
CA ASP A 509 -42.86 14.04 -1.07
C ASP A 509 -43.24 12.69 -1.71
N ARG A 510 -42.35 12.14 -2.54
CA ARG A 510 -42.58 10.91 -3.32
C ARG A 510 -41.69 9.75 -2.89
N VAL A 511 -40.87 9.94 -1.86
CA VAL A 511 -39.93 8.94 -1.35
C VAL A 511 -40.20 8.71 0.13
N LEU A 512 -40.37 7.45 0.52
CA LEU A 512 -40.44 7.04 1.92
C LEU A 512 -39.35 6.02 2.22
N ALA A 513 -38.40 6.40 3.07
CA ALA A 513 -37.43 5.47 3.63
C ALA A 513 -38.09 4.67 4.75
N VAL A 514 -37.91 3.34 4.76
CA VAL A 514 -38.44 2.47 5.82
C VAL A 514 -37.34 1.56 6.35
N THR A 515 -37.09 1.63 7.65
CA THR A 515 -36.16 0.73 8.34
C THR A 515 -36.94 -0.26 9.19
N ALA A 516 -36.63 -1.55 9.02
CA ALA A 516 -37.15 -2.59 9.89
C ALA A 516 -36.28 -2.69 11.14
N ASP A 517 -36.91 -2.46 12.28
CA ASP A 517 -36.35 -2.68 13.60
C ASP A 517 -36.69 -4.10 14.04
N SER A 518 -35.68 -4.92 14.27
CA SER A 518 -35.79 -6.32 14.66
C SER A 518 -34.84 -6.65 15.79
N GLU A 519 -35.06 -7.78 16.45
CA GLU A 519 -34.22 -8.23 17.56
C GLU A 519 -32.77 -8.56 17.14
N THR A 520 -32.56 -8.75 15.84
CA THR A 520 -31.26 -9.05 15.21
C THR A 520 -30.57 -7.81 14.66
N TYR A 521 -31.26 -6.67 14.59
CA TYR A 521 -30.73 -5.43 14.06
C TYR A 521 -30.19 -4.55 15.21
N PRO A 522 -28.87 -4.23 15.22
CA PRO A 522 -28.28 -3.50 16.33
C PRO A 522 -28.94 -2.12 16.55
N GLU A 523 -29.24 -1.80 17.81
CA GLU A 523 -29.88 -0.52 18.17
C GLU A 523 -29.09 0.70 17.66
N ARG A 524 -27.76 0.61 17.67
CA ARG A 524 -26.88 1.65 17.14
C ARG A 524 -27.09 1.88 15.63
N GLU A 525 -27.14 0.82 14.83
CA GLU A 525 -27.33 0.94 13.38
C GLU A 525 -28.71 1.51 13.04
N ARG A 526 -29.73 1.15 13.82
CA ARG A 526 -31.06 1.77 13.73
C ARG A 526 -31.00 3.28 13.95
N TRP A 527 -30.32 3.74 15.00
CA TRP A 527 -30.20 5.18 15.28
C TRP A 527 -29.41 5.92 14.20
N GLU A 528 -28.33 5.30 13.69
CA GLU A 528 -27.56 5.83 12.57
C GLU A 528 -28.42 5.94 11.30
N ALA A 529 -29.26 4.94 10.99
CA ALA A 529 -30.21 5.03 9.87
C ALA A 529 -31.23 6.17 10.06
N VAL A 530 -31.82 6.32 11.25
CA VAL A 530 -32.75 7.41 11.55
C VAL A 530 -32.10 8.78 11.36
N GLU A 531 -30.87 8.95 11.85
CA GLU A 531 -30.11 10.19 11.72
C GLU A 531 -29.78 10.49 10.25
N LEU A 532 -29.31 9.49 9.52
CA LEU A 532 -28.95 9.63 8.11
C LEU A 532 -30.15 9.97 7.22
N ALA A 533 -31.31 9.35 7.46
CA ALA A 533 -32.53 9.71 6.73
C ALA A 533 -32.96 11.16 7.02
N ARG A 534 -32.79 11.62 8.27
CA ARG A 534 -33.06 13.01 8.66
C ARG A 534 -32.10 13.99 7.98
N GLU A 535 -30.80 13.71 7.97
CA GLU A 535 -29.78 14.54 7.31
C GLU A 535 -30.03 14.65 5.80
N LEU A 536 -30.47 13.56 5.17
CA LEU A 536 -30.83 13.53 3.76
C LEU A 536 -32.16 14.23 3.44
N GLY A 537 -32.94 14.61 4.46
CA GLY A 537 -34.25 15.24 4.29
C GLY A 537 -35.34 14.28 3.81
N SER A 538 -35.20 12.98 4.12
CA SER A 538 -36.19 11.96 3.74
C SER A 538 -37.27 11.78 4.80
N PRO A 539 -38.56 11.64 4.41
CA PRO A 539 -39.55 11.01 5.27
C PRO A 539 -39.10 9.58 5.64
N HIS A 540 -39.01 9.30 6.94
CA HIS A 540 -38.54 8.03 7.46
C HIS A 540 -39.56 7.38 8.38
N LEU A 541 -39.74 6.06 8.25
CA LEU A 541 -40.61 5.27 9.11
C LEU A 541 -39.86 4.05 9.65
N LEU A 542 -40.04 3.80 10.95
CA LEU A 542 -39.62 2.57 11.58
C LEU A 542 -40.78 1.59 11.62
N ILE A 543 -40.54 0.35 11.19
CA ILE A 543 -41.48 -0.77 11.33
C ILE A 543 -40.86 -1.83 12.23
N GLN A 544 -41.68 -2.61 12.91
CA GLN A 544 -41.20 -3.74 13.71
C GLN A 544 -41.20 -5.00 12.83
N ALA A 545 -40.08 -5.71 12.77
CA ALA A 545 -39.95 -7.03 12.16
C ALA A 545 -39.50 -8.02 13.23
N ARG A 546 -40.03 -9.24 13.20
CA ARG A 546 -39.76 -10.26 14.24
C ARG A 546 -39.13 -11.49 13.64
N GLU A 547 -37.91 -11.33 13.17
CA GLU A 547 -37.21 -12.38 12.42
C GLU A 547 -36.93 -13.61 13.29
N LEU A 548 -36.71 -13.41 14.61
CA LEU A 548 -36.51 -14.51 15.55
C LEU A 548 -37.77 -15.35 15.79
N GLU A 549 -38.96 -14.84 15.47
CA GLU A 549 -40.21 -15.60 15.56
C GLU A 549 -40.43 -16.52 14.34
N ILE A 550 -39.60 -16.39 13.28
CA ILE A 550 -39.67 -17.23 12.08
C ILE A 550 -39.08 -18.62 12.39
N PRO A 551 -39.85 -19.72 12.23
CA PRO A 551 -39.36 -21.07 12.46
C PRO A 551 -38.10 -21.38 11.64
N GLY A 552 -37.03 -21.85 12.30
CA GLY A 552 -35.75 -22.18 11.68
C GLY A 552 -34.78 -21.01 11.47
N TYR A 553 -35.21 -19.75 11.70
CA TYR A 553 -34.33 -18.59 11.50
C TYR A 553 -33.21 -18.51 12.56
N ALA A 554 -33.52 -18.81 13.82
CA ALA A 554 -32.57 -18.81 14.93
C ALA A 554 -31.47 -19.90 14.81
N GLU A 555 -31.68 -20.90 13.96
CA GLU A 555 -30.73 -22.00 13.70
C GLU A 555 -29.60 -21.60 12.75
N ASN A 556 -29.65 -20.38 12.19
CA ASN A 556 -28.67 -19.80 11.27
C ASN A 556 -28.40 -20.66 10.00
N PRO A 557 -29.45 -21.02 9.23
CA PRO A 557 -29.30 -21.82 8.02
C PRO A 557 -28.64 -21.03 6.87
N ALA A 558 -28.13 -21.74 5.85
CA ALA A 558 -27.44 -21.12 4.70
C ALA A 558 -28.32 -20.16 3.88
N ASP A 559 -29.64 -20.28 3.99
CA ASP A 559 -30.66 -19.45 3.35
C ASP A 559 -31.28 -18.41 4.29
N ARG A 560 -30.68 -18.14 5.46
CA ARG A 560 -31.15 -17.13 6.43
C ARG A 560 -31.48 -15.76 5.81
N CYS A 561 -30.69 -15.32 4.81
CA CYS A 561 -30.93 -14.06 4.11
C CYS A 561 -32.24 -14.03 3.31
N TYR A 562 -32.79 -15.19 2.93
CA TYR A 562 -34.11 -15.31 2.30
C TYR A 562 -35.21 -14.98 3.30
N PHE A 563 -35.20 -15.61 4.48
CA PHE A 563 -36.19 -15.37 5.52
C PHE A 563 -36.21 -13.92 6.00
N CYS A 564 -35.03 -13.32 6.23
CA CYS A 564 -34.91 -11.90 6.60
C CYS A 564 -35.52 -10.96 5.55
N LYS A 565 -35.22 -11.16 4.25
CA LYS A 565 -35.79 -10.33 3.18
C LYS A 565 -37.27 -10.60 2.94
N GLN A 566 -37.70 -11.85 3.03
CA GLN A 566 -39.12 -12.21 2.89
C GLN A 566 -39.96 -11.54 3.96
N GLU A 567 -39.51 -11.59 5.22
CA GLU A 567 -40.13 -10.90 6.34
C GLU A 567 -40.21 -9.39 6.06
N LEU A 568 -39.09 -8.76 5.70
CA LEU A 568 -39.04 -7.34 5.36
C LEU A 568 -40.05 -6.95 4.27
N PHE A 569 -40.08 -7.65 3.13
CA PHE A 569 -41.00 -7.34 2.05
C PHE A 569 -42.46 -7.64 2.38
N SER A 570 -42.73 -8.61 3.26
CA SER A 570 -44.09 -8.89 3.74
C SER A 570 -44.72 -7.69 4.48
N HIS A 571 -43.89 -6.84 5.10
CA HIS A 571 -44.34 -5.59 5.72
C HIS A 571 -44.32 -4.39 4.76
N LEU A 572 -43.28 -4.26 3.93
CA LEU A 572 -43.14 -3.11 3.03
C LEU A 572 -44.19 -3.06 1.92
N ILE A 573 -44.56 -4.20 1.33
CA ILE A 573 -45.51 -4.23 0.21
C ILE A 573 -46.93 -3.79 0.65
N PRO A 574 -47.52 -4.31 1.74
CA PRO A 574 -48.78 -3.80 2.26
C PRO A 574 -48.71 -2.33 2.68
N LEU A 575 -47.61 -1.91 3.32
CA LEU A 575 -47.39 -0.52 3.73
C LEU A 575 -47.38 0.44 2.53
N ALA A 576 -46.68 0.08 1.45
CA ALA A 576 -46.64 0.85 0.22
C ALA A 576 -48.05 1.02 -0.37
N LYS A 577 -48.82 -0.07 -0.48
CA LYS A 577 -50.22 -0.03 -0.95
C LYS A 577 -51.10 0.85 -0.07
N GLN A 578 -51.01 0.72 1.26
CA GLN A 578 -51.81 1.50 2.20
C GLN A 578 -51.52 3.01 2.10
N LYS A 579 -50.26 3.39 1.87
CA LYS A 579 -49.83 4.78 1.80
C LYS A 579 -49.84 5.36 0.36
N GLY A 580 -50.28 4.58 -0.62
CA GLY A 580 -50.39 5.03 -2.01
C GLY A 580 -49.03 5.21 -2.71
N TYR A 581 -48.08 4.31 -2.44
CA TYR A 581 -46.81 4.18 -3.16
C TYR A 581 -46.89 3.03 -4.17
N ASP A 582 -46.39 3.26 -5.38
CA ASP A 582 -46.56 2.35 -6.51
C ASP A 582 -45.50 1.24 -6.54
N HIS A 583 -44.33 1.50 -5.95
CA HIS A 583 -43.19 0.59 -5.96
C HIS A 583 -42.48 0.48 -4.62
N VAL A 584 -41.94 -0.71 -4.34
CA VAL A 584 -40.95 -0.97 -3.28
C VAL A 584 -39.62 -1.26 -3.95
N ILE A 585 -38.57 -0.55 -3.55
CA ILE A 585 -37.20 -0.71 -4.09
C ILE A 585 -36.20 -0.91 -2.96
N PHE A 586 -35.07 -1.56 -3.25
CA PHE A 586 -34.01 -1.83 -2.28
C PHE A 586 -32.64 -1.75 -2.96
N GLY A 587 -31.59 -1.51 -2.16
CA GLY A 587 -30.22 -1.48 -2.65
C GLY A 587 -29.73 -2.87 -3.03
N ALA A 588 -29.50 -3.10 -4.32
CA ALA A 588 -28.83 -4.27 -4.87
C ALA A 588 -27.79 -3.81 -5.89
N ILE A 589 -26.64 -4.47 -5.94
CA ILE A 589 -25.53 -4.15 -6.84
C ILE A 589 -25.38 -5.22 -7.93
N ALA A 590 -24.67 -4.91 -9.01
CA ALA A 590 -24.51 -5.84 -10.13
C ALA A 590 -23.82 -7.17 -9.73
N ASP A 591 -22.94 -7.11 -8.73
CA ASP A 591 -22.23 -8.27 -8.19
C ASP A 591 -23.20 -9.25 -7.50
N ASP A 592 -24.37 -8.76 -7.05
CA ASP A 592 -25.43 -9.59 -6.47
C ASP A 592 -26.05 -10.58 -7.47
N LEU A 593 -25.84 -10.39 -8.79
CA LEU A 593 -26.40 -11.25 -9.83
C LEU A 593 -25.55 -12.52 -10.08
N GLY A 594 -24.29 -12.55 -9.64
CA GLY A 594 -23.36 -13.67 -9.87
C GLY A 594 -23.22 -14.65 -8.70
N ASP A 595 -23.59 -14.24 -7.49
CA ASP A 595 -23.46 -15.03 -6.26
C ASP A 595 -24.73 -15.84 -5.94
N HIS A 596 -24.57 -17.01 -5.31
CA HIS A 596 -25.70 -17.72 -4.72
C HIS A 596 -26.24 -16.95 -3.51
N ARG A 597 -27.21 -16.05 -3.75
CA ARG A 597 -27.89 -15.24 -2.73
C ARG A 597 -29.36 -15.67 -2.61
N PRO A 598 -29.69 -16.55 -1.65
CA PRO A 598 -31.07 -17.01 -1.42
C PRO A 598 -32.08 -15.85 -1.27
N GLY A 599 -31.66 -14.70 -0.72
CA GLY A 599 -32.50 -13.52 -0.54
C GLY A 599 -32.82 -12.68 -1.78
N LEU A 600 -32.35 -13.05 -2.97
CA LEU A 600 -32.79 -12.44 -4.23
C LEU A 600 -33.80 -13.31 -4.99
N ARG A 601 -34.18 -14.45 -4.40
CA ARG A 601 -35.31 -15.24 -4.92
C ARG A 601 -36.59 -14.43 -4.71
N PRO A 602 -37.44 -14.30 -5.75
CA PRO A 602 -38.70 -13.57 -5.66
C PRO A 602 -39.66 -14.14 -4.62
#